data_AF-A0A0S2FI80-F1
#
_entry.id   AF-A0A0S2FI80-F1
#
_cell.length_a   1.000
_cell.length_b   1.000
_cell.length_c   1.000
_cell.angle_alpha   90.00
_cell.angle_beta   90.00
_cell.angle_gamma   90.00
#
_symmetry.space_group_name_H-M   'P 1'
#
loop_
_entity.id
_entity.type
_entity.pdbx_description
1 polymer ?
#
loop_
_entity_poly.entity_id
_entity_poly.type
_entity_poly.pdbx_seq_one_letter_code
_entity_poly.pdbx_strand_id
1 'polypeptide(L)'
;MDAPITAHSFLNFLAYAGIGIGVLIAAAVAVLLITPHRELSLIREGNTAAATAFSGTLIGLALPLHSAISNSVSLIDAAIWGAVSVIVQLFAFLLARLVAPKLSQQITLNQTAAGIFSAGVSISVGLINAAAMTP
;
A
#
# COMPACT_ATOMS: atom_id res chain seq x y z
N MET A 1 11.74 -2.39 32.28
CA MET A 1 10.96 -1.32 32.92
C MET A 1 10.48 -0.44 31.78
N ASP A 2 9.21 -0.55 31.41
CA ASP A 2 8.66 0.31 30.36
C ASP A 2 8.70 1.75 30.86
N ALA A 3 9.38 2.62 30.10
CA ALA A 3 9.40 4.04 30.43
C ALA A 3 7.94 4.55 30.47
N PRO A 4 7.54 5.33 31.49
CA PRO A 4 6.20 5.89 31.55
C PRO A 4 5.92 6.68 30.28
N ILE A 5 4.70 6.59 29.74
CA ILE A 5 4.28 7.38 28.58
C ILE A 5 4.43 8.86 28.97
N THR A 6 5.45 9.52 28.42
CA THR A 6 5.66 10.96 28.58
C THR A 6 4.89 11.72 27.51
N ALA A 7 4.57 12.99 27.79
CA ALA A 7 3.95 13.87 26.78
C ALA A 7 4.79 13.92 25.49
N HIS A 8 6.12 13.91 25.62
CA HIS A 8 7.03 13.91 24.47
C HIS A 8 6.94 12.62 23.64
N SER A 9 6.99 11.44 24.28
CA SER A 9 6.84 10.16 23.55
C SER A 9 5.47 10.00 22.89
N PHE A 10 4.42 10.51 23.53
CA PHE A 10 3.07 10.49 22.97
C PHE A 10 2.95 11.42 21.75
N LEU A 11 3.50 12.63 21.82
CA LEU A 11 3.54 13.55 20.68
C LEU A 11 4.35 12.99 19.51
N ASN A 12 5.49 12.34 19.78
CA ASN A 12 6.27 11.67 18.74
C ASN A 12 5.48 10.53 18.09
N PHE A 13 4.77 9.71 18.88
CA PHE A 13 3.88 8.69 18.34
C PHE A 13 2.83 9.30 17.40
N LEU A 14 2.13 10.37 17.82
CA LEU A 14 1.12 11.03 16.99
C LEU A 14 1.72 11.59 15.69
N ALA A 15 2.93 12.15 15.74
CA ALA A 15 3.61 12.68 14.57
C ALA A 15 3.96 11.58 13.55
N TYR A 16 4.59 10.49 13.99
CA TYR A 16 4.96 9.38 13.11
C TYR A 16 3.74 8.58 12.62
N ALA A 17 2.76 8.32 13.49
CA ALA A 17 1.52 7.67 13.08
C ALA A 17 0.71 8.55 12.11
N GLY A 18 0.61 9.85 12.39
CA GLY A 18 -0.06 10.81 11.53
C GLY A 18 0.57 10.93 10.15
N ILE A 19 1.91 11.02 10.08
CA ILE A 19 2.58 11.06 8.77
C ILE A 19 2.44 9.74 8.03
N GLY A 20 2.56 8.60 8.72
CA GLY A 20 2.39 7.29 8.11
C GLY A 20 0.99 7.12 7.52
N ILE A 21 -0.05 7.46 8.27
CA ILE A 21 -1.43 7.41 7.77
C ILE A 21 -1.61 8.39 6.60
N GLY A 22 -1.08 9.62 6.71
CA GLY A 22 -1.18 10.63 5.65
C GLY A 22 -0.51 10.17 4.34
N VAL A 23 0.69 9.60 4.43
CA VAL A 23 1.43 9.05 3.28
C VAL A 23 0.70 7.84 2.70
N LEU A 24 0.17 6.94 3.53
CA LEU A 24 -0.60 5.79 3.08
C LEU A 24 -1.87 6.22 2.32
N ILE A 25 -2.60 7.22 2.83
CA ILE A 25 -3.78 7.77 2.16
C ILE A 25 -3.38 8.40 0.82
N ALA A 26 -2.32 9.22 0.80
CA ALA A 26 -1.83 9.83 -0.43
C ALA A 26 -1.41 8.77 -1.47
N ALA A 27 -0.72 7.73 -1.03
CA ALA A 27 -0.32 6.58 -1.85
C ALA A 27 -1.54 5.84 -2.41
N ALA A 28 -2.55 5.56 -1.59
CA ALA A 28 -3.77 4.90 -2.01
C ALA A 28 -4.54 5.73 -3.05
N VAL A 29 -4.65 7.05 -2.83
CA VAL A 29 -5.25 7.99 -3.80
C VAL A 29 -4.47 8.01 -5.10
N ALA A 30 -3.13 8.06 -5.03
CA ALA A 30 -2.29 8.02 -6.22
C ALA A 30 -2.51 6.73 -7.03
N VAL A 31 -2.58 5.57 -6.36
CA VAL A 31 -2.91 4.31 -7.04
C VAL A 31 -4.28 4.40 -7.70
N LEU A 32 -5.33 4.82 -6.98
CA LEU A 32 -6.70 4.94 -7.50
C LEU A 32 -6.82 5.88 -8.71
N LEU A 33 -5.98 6.91 -8.80
CA LEU A 33 -5.95 7.83 -9.95
C LEU A 33 -5.25 7.21 -11.18
N ILE A 34 -4.34 6.27 -10.96
CA ILE A 34 -3.54 5.63 -12.02
C ILE A 34 -4.17 4.31 -12.48
N THR A 35 -4.84 3.57 -11.60
CA THR A 35 -5.54 2.34 -11.99
C THR A 35 -6.76 2.66 -12.87
N PRO A 36 -6.98 1.92 -13.98
CA PRO A 36 -8.02 2.26 -14.95
C PRO A 36 -9.46 2.00 -14.47
N HIS A 37 -9.63 1.25 -13.37
CA HIS A 37 -10.94 0.77 -12.91
C HIS A 37 -11.34 1.58 -11.69
N ARG A 38 -12.62 1.95 -11.61
CA ARG A 38 -13.19 2.64 -10.46
C ARG A 38 -13.32 1.68 -9.28
N GLU A 39 -12.20 1.29 -8.67
CA GLU A 39 -12.16 0.30 -7.59
C GLU A 39 -13.13 0.65 -6.46
N LEU A 40 -13.18 1.92 -6.04
CA LEU A 40 -14.14 2.38 -5.03
C LEU A 40 -15.60 2.26 -5.47
N SER A 41 -15.94 2.41 -6.75
CA SER A 41 -17.33 2.19 -7.19
C SER A 41 -17.66 0.70 -7.22
N LEU A 42 -16.75 -0.13 -7.74
CA LEU A 42 -16.90 -1.58 -7.75
C LEU A 42 -17.06 -2.13 -6.32
N ILE A 43 -16.27 -1.65 -5.36
CA ILE A 43 -16.37 -2.03 -3.95
C ILE A 43 -17.75 -1.65 -3.39
N ARG A 44 -18.25 -0.44 -3.70
CA ARG A 44 -19.58 0.00 -3.28
C ARG A 44 -20.71 -0.82 -3.90
N GLU A 45 -20.49 -1.38 -5.09
CA GLU A 45 -21.40 -2.30 -5.79
C GLU A 45 -21.30 -3.75 -5.27
N GLY A 46 -20.46 -4.03 -4.26
CA GLY A 46 -20.31 -5.37 -3.68
C GLY A 46 -19.33 -6.28 -4.42
N ASN A 47 -18.47 -5.72 -5.27
CA ASN A 47 -17.44 -6.48 -5.98
C ASN A 47 -16.32 -6.93 -5.02
N THR A 48 -16.39 -8.19 -4.60
CA THR A 48 -15.41 -8.85 -3.73
C THR A 48 -14.01 -8.91 -4.34
N ALA A 49 -13.89 -9.06 -5.66
CA ALA A 49 -12.60 -9.11 -6.34
C ALA A 49 -11.88 -7.76 -6.26
N ALA A 50 -12.60 -6.66 -6.50
CA ALA A 50 -12.08 -5.30 -6.37
C ALA A 50 -11.71 -4.98 -4.91
N ALA A 51 -12.56 -5.37 -3.95
CA ALA A 51 -12.27 -5.19 -2.53
C ALA A 51 -11.01 -5.94 -2.10
N THR A 52 -10.84 -7.18 -2.55
CA THR A 52 -9.67 -8.01 -2.24
C THR A 52 -8.40 -7.41 -2.86
N ALA A 53 -8.43 -7.05 -4.14
CA ALA A 53 -7.30 -6.45 -4.85
C ALA A 53 -6.84 -5.16 -4.17
N PHE A 54 -7.78 -4.25 -3.90
CA PHE A 54 -7.47 -2.95 -3.27
C PHE A 54 -6.96 -3.12 -1.83
N SER A 55 -7.55 -4.05 -1.06
CA SER A 55 -7.05 -4.37 0.29
C SER A 55 -5.62 -4.88 0.26
N GLY A 56 -5.30 -5.77 -0.70
CA GLY A 56 -3.93 -6.24 -0.90
C GLY A 56 -2.97 -5.12 -1.27
N THR A 57 -3.41 -4.14 -2.07
CA THR A 57 -2.63 -2.95 -2.38
C THR A 57 -2.40 -2.05 -1.17
N LEU A 58 -3.41 -1.83 -0.31
CA LEU A 58 -3.22 -1.09 0.93
C LEU A 58 -2.20 -1.77 1.86
N ILE A 59 -2.28 -3.10 2.00
CA ILE A 59 -1.31 -3.87 2.78
C ILE A 59 0.08 -3.77 2.13
N GLY A 60 0.17 -3.95 0.82
CA GLY A 60 1.41 -3.83 0.04
C GLY A 60 2.10 -2.48 0.20
N LEU A 61 1.33 -1.38 0.25
CA LEU A 61 1.84 -0.02 0.50
C LEU A 61 2.25 0.21 1.96
N ALA A 62 1.55 -0.41 2.91
CA ALA A 62 1.84 -0.25 4.33
C ALA A 62 3.15 -0.92 4.75
N LEU A 63 3.55 -2.02 4.09
CA LEU A 63 4.79 -2.76 4.41
C LEU A 63 6.07 -1.92 4.23
N PRO A 64 6.35 -1.33 3.06
CA PRO A 64 7.53 -0.50 2.89
C PRO A 64 7.42 0.81 3.66
N LEU A 65 6.21 1.34 3.88
CA LEU A 65 6.03 2.51 4.75
C LEU A 65 6.39 2.21 6.20
N HIS A 66 6.06 1.01 6.70
CA HIS A 66 6.51 0.54 8.01
C HIS A 66 8.05 0.49 8.08
N SER A 67 8.71 -0.08 7.06
CA SER A 67 10.17 -0.12 7.02
C SER A 67 10.79 1.27 6.92
N ALA A 68 10.22 2.15 6.08
CA ALA A 68 10.64 3.53 5.94
C ALA A 68 10.55 4.27 7.28
N ILE A 69 9.42 4.19 8.00
CA ILE A 69 9.28 4.83 9.31
C ILE A 69 10.25 4.24 10.33
N SER A 70 10.45 2.92 10.31
CA SER A 70 11.32 2.22 11.28
C SER A 70 12.80 2.53 11.07
N ASN A 71 13.23 2.82 9.85
CA ASN A 71 14.61 3.11 9.49
C ASN A 71 14.87 4.59 9.18
N SER A 72 13.83 5.44 9.13
CA SER A 72 13.95 6.84 8.75
C SER A 72 14.68 7.68 9.80
N VAL A 73 15.55 8.57 9.31
CA VAL A 73 16.26 9.55 10.16
C VAL A 73 15.37 10.77 10.46
N SER A 74 14.34 10.99 9.64
CA SER A 74 13.38 12.10 9.81
C SER A 74 12.01 11.80 9.17
N LEU A 75 11.00 12.58 9.52
CA LEU A 75 9.66 12.54 8.92
C LEU A 75 9.68 12.80 7.40
N ILE A 76 10.59 13.66 6.91
CA ILE A 76 10.75 13.95 5.48
C ILE A 76 11.32 12.74 4.73
N ASP A 77 12.28 12.07 5.35
CA ASP A 77 12.91 10.86 4.81
C ASP A 77 11.87 9.73 4.63
N ALA A 78 11.01 9.53 5.64
CA ALA A 78 9.88 8.61 5.56
C ALA A 78 8.91 8.96 4.42
N ALA A 79 8.65 10.25 4.18
CA ALA A 79 7.76 10.69 3.11
C ALA A 79 8.35 10.43 1.70
N ILE A 80 9.66 10.66 1.52
CA ILE A 80 10.37 10.38 0.25
C ILE A 80 10.31 8.88 -0.06
N TRP A 81 10.63 8.04 0.91
CA TRP A 81 10.56 6.58 0.76
C TRP A 81 9.12 6.08 0.54
N GLY A 82 8.14 6.73 1.16
CA GLY A 82 6.73 6.51 0.85
C GLY A 82 6.40 6.75 -0.63
N ALA A 83 6.90 7.84 -1.22
CA ALA A 83 6.70 8.13 -2.64
C ALA A 83 7.39 7.09 -3.55
N VAL A 84 8.62 6.67 -3.22
CA VAL A 84 9.31 5.59 -3.94
C VAL A 84 8.51 4.29 -3.87
N SER A 85 7.91 3.98 -2.74
CA SER A 85 7.09 2.78 -2.55
C SER A 85 5.87 2.74 -3.47
N VAL A 86 5.23 3.89 -3.70
CA VAL A 86 4.10 3.99 -4.65
C VAL A 86 4.55 3.57 -6.05
N ILE A 87 5.72 4.04 -6.49
CA ILE A 87 6.26 3.70 -7.82
C ILE A 87 6.47 2.19 -7.92
N VAL A 88 7.09 1.57 -6.91
CA VAL A 88 7.30 0.12 -6.87
C VAL A 88 5.96 -0.64 -6.86
N GLN A 89 4.95 -0.13 -6.17
CA GLN A 89 3.62 -0.74 -6.14
C GLN A 89 2.93 -0.70 -7.51
N LEU A 90 3.09 0.40 -8.25
CA LEU A 90 2.58 0.50 -9.63
C LEU A 90 3.27 -0.50 -10.55
N PHE A 91 4.58 -0.72 -10.37
CA PHE A 91 5.29 -1.80 -11.05
C PHE A 91 4.76 -3.19 -10.67
N ALA A 92 4.43 -3.43 -9.41
CA ALA A 92 3.81 -4.68 -8.97
C ALA A 92 2.50 -4.96 -9.71
N PHE A 93 1.64 -3.94 -9.83
CA PHE A 93 0.39 -4.04 -10.59
C PHE A 93 0.64 -4.28 -12.09
N LEU A 94 1.64 -3.61 -12.68
CA LEU A 94 2.02 -3.84 -14.07
C LEU A 94 2.50 -5.28 -14.28
N LEU A 95 3.34 -5.82 -13.39
CA LEU A 95 3.79 -7.21 -13.43
C LEU A 95 2.61 -8.19 -13.33
N ALA A 96 1.66 -7.94 -12.42
CA ALA A 96 0.44 -8.74 -12.32
C ALA A 96 -0.34 -8.74 -13.63
N ARG A 97 -0.46 -7.58 -14.31
CA ARG A 97 -1.11 -7.48 -15.63
C ARG A 97 -0.31 -8.12 -16.76
N LEU A 98 1.02 -8.14 -16.69
CA LEU A 98 1.83 -8.84 -17.69
C LEU A 98 1.62 -10.36 -17.61
N VAL A 99 1.55 -10.91 -16.38
CA VAL A 99 1.27 -12.33 -16.16
C VAL A 99 -0.19 -12.67 -16.46
N ALA A 100 -1.13 -11.78 -16.12
CA ALA A 100 -2.56 -11.93 -16.37
C ALA A 100 -3.11 -10.72 -17.15
N PRO A 101 -3.02 -10.70 -18.50
CA PRO A 101 -3.43 -9.55 -19.33
C PRO A 101 -4.89 -9.11 -19.14
N LYS A 102 -5.77 -10.04 -18.78
CA LYS A 102 -7.20 -9.79 -18.53
C LYS A 102 -7.52 -9.48 -17.06
N LEU A 103 -6.53 -9.39 -16.17
CA LEU A 103 -6.71 -9.21 -14.73
C LEU A 103 -7.72 -8.10 -14.38
N SER A 104 -7.51 -6.93 -14.98
CA SER A 104 -8.39 -5.77 -14.93
C SER A 104 -9.85 -6.09 -15.23
N GLN A 105 -10.10 -6.77 -16.36
CA GLN A 105 -11.44 -7.15 -16.78
C GLN A 105 -12.05 -8.19 -15.82
N GLN A 106 -11.25 -9.16 -15.37
CA GLN A 106 -11.69 -10.20 -14.44
C GLN A 106 -12.08 -9.61 -13.08
N ILE A 107 -11.36 -8.62 -12.58
CA ILE A 107 -11.71 -7.87 -11.37
C ILE A 107 -13.05 -7.14 -11.57
N THR A 108 -13.23 -6.43 -12.69
CA THR A 108 -14.52 -5.77 -13.00
C THR A 108 -15.68 -6.75 -13.06
N LEU A 109 -15.44 -7.98 -13.55
CA LEU A 109 -16.42 -9.08 -13.60
C LEU A 109 -16.58 -9.83 -12.25
N ASN A 110 -16.05 -9.28 -11.16
CA ASN A 110 -16.11 -9.83 -9.80
C ASN A 110 -15.54 -11.27 -9.69
N GLN A 111 -14.52 -11.60 -10.48
CA GLN A 111 -13.84 -12.88 -10.37
C GLN A 111 -12.85 -12.84 -9.21
N THR A 112 -13.24 -13.37 -8.05
CA THR A 112 -12.48 -13.27 -6.80
C THR A 112 -11.04 -13.77 -6.92
N ALA A 113 -10.79 -14.80 -7.72
CA ALA A 113 -9.44 -15.31 -7.99
C ALA A 113 -8.50 -14.25 -8.57
N ALA A 114 -8.99 -13.37 -9.46
CA ALA A 114 -8.22 -12.25 -9.99
C ALA A 114 -7.89 -11.23 -8.90
N GLY A 115 -8.84 -10.96 -8.01
CA GLY A 115 -8.63 -10.11 -6.83
C GLY A 115 -7.56 -10.65 -5.89
N ILE A 116 -7.65 -11.95 -5.55
CA ILE A 116 -6.67 -12.64 -4.68
C ILE A 116 -5.28 -12.63 -5.31
N PHE A 117 -5.17 -12.95 -6.61
CA PHE A 117 -3.89 -12.93 -7.31
C PHE A 117 -3.26 -11.53 -7.29
N SER A 118 -4.04 -10.50 -7.64
CA SER A 118 -3.55 -9.12 -7.62
C SER A 118 -3.11 -8.71 -6.21
N ALA A 119 -3.88 -9.06 -5.18
CA ALA A 119 -3.53 -8.79 -3.79
C ALA A 119 -2.23 -9.49 -3.39
N GLY A 120 -2.07 -10.77 -3.74
CA GLY A 120 -0.87 -11.55 -3.43
C GLY A 120 0.39 -10.96 -4.07
N VAL A 121 0.34 -10.55 -5.34
CA VAL A 121 1.45 -9.86 -6.01
C VAL A 121 1.78 -8.55 -5.30
N SER A 122 0.74 -7.76 -4.98
CA SER A 122 0.88 -6.46 -4.32
C SER A 122 1.60 -6.57 -2.97
N ILE A 123 1.15 -7.51 -2.12
CA ILE A 123 1.73 -7.79 -0.80
C ILE A 123 3.16 -8.33 -0.93
N SER A 124 3.41 -9.26 -1.85
CA SER A 124 4.73 -9.87 -2.04
C SER A 124 5.78 -8.84 -2.45
N VAL A 125 5.44 -7.97 -3.41
CA VAL A 125 6.34 -6.89 -3.84
C VAL A 125 6.51 -5.84 -2.74
N GLY A 126 5.45 -5.48 -2.03
CA GLY A 126 5.52 -4.58 -0.88
C GLY A 126 6.46 -5.10 0.21
N LEU A 127 6.45 -6.40 0.49
CA LEU A 127 7.35 -7.04 1.44
C LEU A 127 8.81 -6.99 0.98
N ILE A 128 9.08 -7.26 -0.29
CA ILE A 128 10.43 -7.15 -0.87
C ILE A 128 10.93 -5.71 -0.80
N ASN A 129 10.07 -4.74 -1.13
CA ASN A 129 10.40 -3.32 -1.05
C ASN A 129 10.72 -2.90 0.39
N ALA A 130 9.94 -3.40 1.36
CA ALA A 130 10.20 -3.16 2.78
C ALA A 130 11.56 -3.71 3.22
N ALA A 131 11.92 -4.91 2.78
CA ALA A 131 13.22 -5.51 3.08
C ALA A 131 14.38 -4.69 2.48
N ALA A 132 14.21 -4.14 1.27
CA ALA A 132 15.21 -3.31 0.60
C ALA A 132 15.47 -1.94 1.28
N MET A 133 14.58 -1.53 2.19
CA MET A 133 14.71 -0.30 3.00
C MET A 133 15.36 -0.55 4.37
N THR A 134 15.76 -1.78 4.65
CA THR A 134 16.48 -2.15 5.88
C THR A 134 17.99 -2.07 5.60
N PRO A 135 18.81 -1.55 6.54
CA PRO A 135 20.27 -1.48 6.40
C PRO A 135 20.97 -2.82 6.18
#